data_AF-A0A1H8E570-F1
#
_entry.id   AF-A0A1H8E570-F1
#
_cell.length_a   1.000
_cell.length_b   1.000
_cell.length_c   1.000
_cell.angle_alpha   90.00
_cell.angle_beta   90.00
_cell.angle_gamma   90.00
#
_symmetry.space_group_name_H-M   'P 1'
#
loop_
_entity.id
_entity.type
_entity.pdbx_description
1 polymer ?
#
loop_
_entity_poly.entity_id
_entity_poly.type
_entity_poly.pdbx_seq_one_letter_code
_entity_poly.pdbx_strand_id
1 'polypeptide(L)' 'MGNRLFREAKKAVAMANNAGSNNQDAIERAENSLSSAFANSTLAEKQQLHQYQDELDNLKGN' A
#
# COMPACT_ATOMS: atom_id res chain seq x y z
N MET A 1 16.50 -1.59 -10.38
CA MET A 1 15.37 -2.31 -11.02
C MET A 1 14.09 -1.76 -10.42
N GLY A 2 13.29 -1.07 -11.23
CA GLY A 2 12.07 -0.42 -10.75
C GLY A 2 10.96 -1.44 -10.63
N ASN A 3 10.77 -2.01 -9.44
CA ASN A 3 9.71 -2.96 -9.19
C ASN A 3 8.35 -2.31 -9.50
N ARG A 4 7.70 -2.79 -10.55
CA ARG A 4 6.42 -2.26 -11.02
C ARG A 4 5.36 -2.38 -9.92
N LEU A 5 5.36 -3.51 -9.21
CA LEU A 5 4.42 -3.77 -8.12
C LEU A 5 4.65 -2.81 -6.96
N PHE A 6 5.91 -2.49 -6.63
CA PHE A 6 6.22 -1.49 -5.60
C PHE A 6 5.66 -0.10 -5.97
N ARG A 7 5.81 0.31 -7.23
CA ARG A 7 5.25 1.59 -7.72
C ARG A 7 3.72 1.59 -7.71
N GLU A 8 3.10 0.47 -8.05
CA GLU A 8 1.65 0.30 -8.02
C GLU A 8 1.11 0.33 -6.58
N ALA A 9 1.75 -0.36 -5.65
CA ALA A 9 1.42 -0.32 -4.23
C ALA A 9 1.51 1.10 -3.66
N LYS A 10 2.61 1.81 -3.94
CA LYS A 10 2.76 3.22 -3.53
C LYS A 10 1.64 4.11 -4.07
N LYS A 11 1.27 3.95 -5.35
CA LYS A 11 0.16 4.71 -5.95
C LYS A 11 -1.17 4.37 -5.30
N ALA A 12 -1.42 3.09 -5.02
CA ALA A 12 -2.67 2.64 -4.42
C ALA A 12 -2.84 3.22 -3.01
N VAL A 13 -1.80 3.21 -2.19
CA VAL A 13 -1.80 3.82 -0.85
C VAL A 13 -1.99 5.32 -0.91
N ALA A 14 -1.34 6.00 -1.86
CA ALA A 14 -1.57 7.43 -2.09
C ALA A 14 -3.03 7.73 -2.48
N MET A 15 -3.65 6.89 -3.32
CA MET A 15 -5.07 7.02 -3.69
C MET A 15 -5.99 6.79 -2.49
N ALA A 16 -5.72 5.79 -1.66
CA ALA A 16 -6.48 5.53 -0.43
C ALA A 16 -6.39 6.72 0.55
N ASN A 17 -5.18 7.26 0.76
CA ASN A 17 -4.96 8.48 1.55
C ASN A 17 -5.77 9.68 1.04
N ASN A 18 -5.82 9.88 -0.29
CA ASN A 18 -6.58 10.99 -0.88
C ASN A 18 -8.10 10.76 -0.84
N ALA A 19 -8.55 9.52 -0.92
CA ALA A 19 -9.97 9.16 -0.87
C ALA A 19 -10.54 9.25 0.56
N GLY A 20 -9.70 9.11 1.58
CA GLY A 20 -10.06 9.17 2.98
C GLY A 20 -10.67 7.87 3.52
N SER A 21 -10.83 7.80 4.84
CA SER A 21 -11.22 6.60 5.59
C SER A 21 -12.58 5.99 5.21
N ASN A 22 -13.47 6.76 4.58
CA ASN A 22 -14.78 6.28 4.13
C ASN A 22 -14.73 5.47 2.82
N ASN A 23 -13.59 5.44 2.13
CA ASN A 23 -13.47 4.74 0.86
C ASN A 23 -12.81 3.37 1.04
N GLN A 24 -13.59 2.41 1.52
CA GLN A 24 -13.15 1.03 1.75
C GLN A 24 -12.61 0.37 0.48
N ASP A 25 -13.23 0.61 -0.68
CA ASP A 25 -12.74 0.08 -1.96
C ASP A 25 -11.30 0.52 -2.28
N ALA A 26 -10.97 1.79 -2.00
CA ALA A 26 -9.63 2.32 -2.23
C ALA A 26 -8.61 1.69 -1.27
N ILE A 27 -9.02 1.46 -0.03
CA ILE A 27 -8.23 0.80 1.00
C ILE A 27 -7.97 -0.67 0.61
N GLU A 28 -9.00 -1.43 0.27
CA GLU A 28 -8.87 -2.85 -0.11
C GLU A 28 -7.98 -3.03 -1.35
N ARG A 29 -8.07 -2.11 -2.33
CA ARG A 29 -7.17 -2.11 -3.50
C ARG A 29 -5.72 -1.84 -3.10
N ALA A 30 -5.49 -0.96 -2.14
CA ALA A 30 -4.16 -0.67 -1.63
C ALA A 30 -3.57 -1.87 -0.87
N GLU A 31 -4.37 -2.56 -0.04
CA GLU A 31 -3.95 -3.79 0.66
C GLU A 31 -3.54 -4.90 -0.31
N ASN A 32 -4.38 -5.16 -1.33
CA ASN A 32 -4.07 -6.17 -2.35
C ASN A 32 -2.79 -5.84 -3.14
N SER A 33 -2.60 -4.55 -3.46
CA SER A 33 -1.40 -4.09 -4.15
C SER A 33 -0.15 -4.22 -3.28
N LEU A 34 -0.25 -3.88 -1.99
CA LEU A 34 0.82 -4.04 -1.00
C LEU A 34 1.21 -5.51 -0.84
N SER A 35 0.25 -6.41 -0.68
CA SER A 35 0.49 -7.86 -0.55
C SER A 35 1.22 -8.43 -1.78
N SER A 36 0.75 -8.06 -2.98
CA SER A 36 1.36 -8.46 -4.25
C SER A 36 2.79 -7.92 -4.39
N ALA A 37 3.02 -6.66 -4.01
CA ALA A 37 4.34 -6.05 -4.02
C ALA A 37 5.26 -6.71 -2.99
N PHE A 38 4.77 -7.02 -1.79
CA PHE A 38 5.56 -7.61 -0.71
C PHE A 38 6.08 -8.99 -1.11
N ALA A 39 5.26 -9.83 -1.72
CA ALA A 39 5.66 -11.15 -2.21
C ALA A 39 6.80 -11.08 -3.25
N ASN A 40 6.87 -10.00 -4.02
CA ASN A 40 7.80 -9.83 -5.15
C ASN A 40 8.89 -8.77 -4.89
N SER A 41 9.12 -8.38 -3.64
CA SER A 41 10.05 -7.31 -3.26
C SER A 41 11.28 -7.83 -2.52
N THR A 42 12.38 -7.08 -2.63
CA THR A 42 13.59 -7.30 -1.83
C THR A 42 13.35 -6.98 -0.35
N LEU A 43 14.28 -7.37 0.54
CA LEU A 43 14.16 -7.07 1.96
C LEU A 43 14.05 -5.56 2.24
N ALA A 44 14.82 -4.74 1.53
CA ALA A 44 14.78 -3.28 1.66
C ALA A 44 13.43 -2.70 1.21
N GLU A 45 12.89 -3.17 0.08
CA GLU A 45 11.58 -2.75 -0.41
C GLU A 45 10.44 -3.22 0.51
N LYS A 46 10.56 -4.42 1.09
CA LYS A 46 9.60 -4.94 2.08
C LYS A 46 9.50 -4.04 3.32
N GLN A 47 10.62 -3.49 3.79
CA GLN A 47 10.60 -2.53 4.90
C GLN A 47 9.83 -1.25 4.54
N GLN A 48 9.99 -0.76 3.30
CA GLN A 48 9.21 0.40 2.83
C GLN A 48 7.73 0.07 2.63
N LEU A 49 7.41 -1.12 2.11
CA LEU A 49 6.02 -1.58 1.96
C LEU A 49 5.33 -1.74 3.31
N HIS A 50 6.04 -2.16 4.35
CA HIS A 50 5.49 -2.22 5.71
C HIS A 50 5.06 -0.85 6.20
N GLN A 51 5.87 0.19 5.98
CA GLN A 51 5.51 1.56 6.35
C GLN A 51 4.22 2.03 5.65
N TYR A 52 4.07 1.69 4.37
CA TYR A 52 2.84 2.01 3.63
C TYR A 52 1.62 1.20 4.10
N GLN A 53 1.83 -0.01 4.60
CA GLN A 53 0.78 -0.80 5.23
C GLN A 53 0.33 -0.17 6.55
N ASP A 54 1.28 0.27 7.38
CA ASP A 54 0.99 0.99 8.62
C ASP A 54 0.21 2.29 8.34
N GLU A 55 0.60 3.06 7.31
CA GLU A 55 -0.16 4.25 6.86
C GLU A 55 -1.61 3.90 6.47
N LEU A 56 -1.79 2.79 5.76
CA LEU A 56 -3.10 2.34 5.30
C LEU A 56 -3.97 1.85 6.45
N ASP A 57 -3.40 1.17 7.44
CA ASP A 57 -4.11 0.72 8.64
C ASP A 57 -4.55 1.90 9.50
N ASN A 58 -3.73 2.96 9.60
CA ASN A 58 -4.13 4.19 10.28
C ASN A 58 -5.34 4.87 9.60
N LEU A 59 -5.49 4.75 8.28
CA LEU A 59 -6.68 5.22 7.57
C LEU A 59 -7.93 4.40 7.90
N LYS A 60 -7.77 3.09 8.13
CA LYS A 60 -8.87 2.16 8.47
C LYS A 60 -9.40 2.37 9.88
N GLY A 61 -8.58 2.89 10.80
CA GLY A 61 -9.05 3.21 12.14
C GLY A 61 -7.94 3.66 13.10
N ASN A 62 -8.09 4.88 13.62
CA ASN A 62 -8.58 5.00 14.99
C ASN A 62 -10.10 5.08 14.95
#